data_AF-A0A1E5RNC4-F1
#
_entry.id   AF-A0A1E5RNC4-F1
#
_cell.length_a   1.000
_cell.length_b   1.000
_cell.length_c   1.000
_cell.angle_alpha   90.00
_cell.angle_beta   90.00
_cell.angle_gamma   90.00
#
_symmetry.space_group_name_H-M   'P 1'
#
loop_
_entity.id
_entity.type
_entity.pdbx_description
1 polymer ?
#
loop_
_entity_poly.entity_id
_entity_poly.type
_entity_poly.pdbx_seq_one_letter_code
_entity_poly.pdbx_strand_id
1 'polypeptide(L)'
;MSTDSQLPRRRFYDVSSKEHVVISSEEASHTPIPVKGLTSEVSIYEPLLEKFHDLHQSVNHFYKTSVLEYQNLTHAAKNEIQNSKNYLNENFVVGNEYEMKEKLVPSVFYSLIGFYTGRIVTNPHNWNSVIFGTKSLLGKITTSLPSRLLFPIALGAYTFENQTPITYQRVGAVVKHDVLHKDTIEIIDIGKQEVEKTRKLFNDLSETIDLTLQKQIHRLRQYAVDTWPF
;
A
#
# COMPACT_ATOMS: atom_id res chain seq x y z
N MET A 1 27.65 -15.88 -18.58
CA MET A 1 27.73 -15.11 -17.31
C MET A 1 26.37 -15.20 -16.65
N SER A 2 26.26 -16.09 -15.66
CA SER A 2 25.03 -16.40 -14.93
C SER A 2 25.04 -15.60 -13.64
N THR A 3 24.03 -14.76 -13.41
CA THR A 3 23.84 -14.09 -12.12
C THR A 3 22.60 -14.68 -11.45
N ASP A 4 22.87 -15.60 -10.54
CA ASP A 4 21.93 -16.15 -9.57
C ASP A 4 21.32 -15.03 -8.72
N SER A 5 20.01 -14.81 -8.87
CA SER A 5 19.23 -14.01 -7.93
C SER A 5 18.77 -14.91 -6.79
N GLN A 6 19.59 -15.03 -5.74
CA GLN A 6 19.16 -15.61 -4.48
C GLN A 6 18.11 -14.71 -3.83
N LEU A 7 16.87 -15.20 -3.75
CA LEU A 7 15.83 -14.66 -2.87
C LEU A 7 16.33 -14.66 -1.41
N PRO A 8 15.94 -13.69 -0.58
CA PRO A 8 16.35 -13.68 0.82
C PRO A 8 15.74 -14.89 1.54
N ARG A 9 16.61 -15.84 1.92
CA ARG A 9 16.29 -16.92 2.85
C ARG A 9 15.61 -16.31 4.09
N ARG A 10 14.39 -16.75 4.39
CA ARG A 10 13.78 -16.61 5.71
C ARG A 10 14.76 -17.18 6.75
N ARG A 11 15.49 -16.31 7.45
CA ARG A 11 16.23 -16.71 8.65
C ARG A 11 15.25 -16.72 9.81
N PHE A 12 14.82 -17.91 10.19
CA PHE A 12 14.37 -18.12 11.56
C PHE A 12 15.59 -17.93 12.44
N TYR A 13 15.61 -16.88 13.25
CA TYR A 13 16.61 -16.74 14.30
C TYR A 13 16.18 -17.66 15.44
N ASP A 14 16.97 -18.70 15.66
CA ASP A 14 16.91 -19.55 16.84
C ASP A 14 17.52 -18.74 17.99
N VAL A 15 16.68 -18.03 18.76
CA VAL A 15 17.13 -17.25 19.92
C VAL A 15 17.26 -18.19 21.12
N SER A 16 18.30 -19.03 21.06
CA SER A 16 18.86 -19.69 22.24
C SER A 16 19.89 -18.74 22.86
N SER A 17 19.40 -17.76 23.62
CA SER A 17 20.24 -16.94 24.50
C SER A 17 19.80 -17.17 25.94
N LYS A 18 20.51 -18.08 26.61
CA LYS A 18 20.49 -18.25 28.06
C LYS A 18 20.97 -16.97 28.73
N GLU A 19 20.05 -16.11 29.17
CA GLU A 19 20.35 -15.12 30.20
C GLU A 19 20.08 -15.76 31.57
N HIS A 20 21.17 -16.08 32.27
CA HIS A 20 21.15 -16.43 33.68
C HIS A 20 20.76 -15.18 34.50
N VAL A 21 19.50 -15.09 34.91
CA VAL A 21 19.10 -14.18 35.98
C VAL A 21 19.51 -14.82 37.30
N VAL A 22 20.62 -14.34 37.86
CA VAL A 22 21.06 -14.63 39.23
C VAL A 22 20.14 -13.84 40.17
N ILE A 23 19.22 -14.53 40.85
CA ILE A 23 18.48 -13.96 41.97
C ILE A 23 19.31 -14.21 43.24
N SER A 24 19.94 -13.16 43.75
CA SER A 24 20.53 -13.11 45.09
C SER A 24 19.48 -13.51 46.13
N SER A 25 19.75 -14.56 46.90
CA SER A 25 19.03 -14.87 48.13
C SER A 25 19.79 -14.24 49.29
N GLU A 26 19.18 -13.23 49.91
CA GLU A 26 19.64 -12.56 51.11
C GLU A 26 19.16 -13.36 52.35
N GLU A 27 19.97 -13.33 53.41
CA GLU A 27 20.03 -14.26 54.54
C GLU A 27 18.76 -14.40 55.40
N ALA A 28 18.53 -15.62 55.91
CA ALA A 28 17.85 -15.83 57.19
C ALA A 28 18.55 -16.94 58.00
N SER A 29 19.17 -16.53 59.10
CA SER A 29 19.80 -17.34 60.13
C SER A 29 18.83 -18.38 60.72
N HIS A 30 19.19 -19.66 60.68
CA HIS A 30 18.49 -20.73 61.37
C HIS A 30 19.41 -21.41 62.39
N THR A 31 19.19 -21.12 63.68
CA THR A 31 19.62 -21.97 64.80
C THR A 31 18.91 -23.33 64.71
N PRO A 32 19.61 -24.47 64.88
CA PRO A 32 18.98 -25.78 64.82
C PRO A 32 18.19 -26.06 66.10
N ILE A 33 16.87 -26.10 65.99
CA ILE A 33 15.98 -26.62 67.03
C ILE A 33 16.00 -28.16 66.94
N PRO A 34 16.24 -28.90 68.04
CA PRO A 34 16.31 -30.35 68.00
C PRO A 34 14.92 -30.96 67.78
N VAL A 35 14.74 -31.65 66.66
CA VAL A 35 13.52 -32.38 66.32
C VAL A 35 13.46 -33.66 67.16
N LYS A 36 12.69 -33.61 68.25
CA LYS A 36 12.39 -34.76 69.09
C LYS A 36 11.07 -35.38 68.63
N GLY A 37 11.19 -36.54 67.96
CA GLY A 37 10.20 -37.62 67.89
C GLY A 37 8.76 -37.28 67.52
N LEU A 38 8.42 -37.40 66.23
CA LEU A 38 7.11 -37.90 65.78
C LEU A 38 7.33 -38.82 64.58
N THR A 39 7.73 -40.06 64.86
CA THR A 39 7.67 -41.18 63.91
C THR A 39 6.39 -41.96 64.15
N SER A 40 5.34 -41.64 63.40
CA SER A 40 4.29 -42.56 62.95
C SER A 40 3.15 -41.74 62.34
N GLU A 41 2.75 -42.05 61.11
CA GLU A 41 1.63 -41.46 60.35
C GLU A 41 1.87 -40.18 59.52
N VAL A 42 2.92 -40.13 58.70
CA VAL A 42 2.90 -39.28 57.48
C VAL A 42 3.57 -40.01 56.30
N SER A 43 3.22 -41.28 56.08
CA SER A 43 3.72 -42.05 54.91
C SER A 43 2.69 -42.13 53.76
N ILE A 44 1.47 -41.61 53.97
CA ILE A 44 0.37 -41.72 52.99
C ILE A 44 0.41 -40.57 51.96
N TYR A 45 1.27 -39.56 52.16
CA TYR A 45 1.23 -38.31 51.40
C TYR A 45 2.31 -38.15 50.31
N GLU A 46 3.36 -38.97 50.29
CA GLU A 46 4.40 -38.91 49.22
C GLU A 46 3.84 -39.02 47.80
N PRO A 47 2.98 -40.01 47.46
CA PRO A 47 2.46 -40.12 46.10
C PRO A 47 1.44 -39.02 45.75
N LEU A 48 0.84 -38.38 46.76
CA LEU A 48 -0.04 -37.22 46.58
C LEU A 48 0.79 -35.95 46.36
N LEU A 49 1.90 -35.81 47.06
CA LEU A 49 2.83 -34.69 46.95
C LEU A 49 3.55 -34.69 45.60
N GLU A 50 3.97 -35.86 45.12
CA GLU A 50 4.58 -36.03 43.79
C GLU A 50 3.60 -35.67 42.67
N LYS A 51 2.35 -36.16 42.75
CA LYS A 51 1.30 -35.76 41.80
C LYS A 51 0.98 -34.27 41.84
N PHE A 52 1.04 -33.64 43.00
CA PHE A 52 0.84 -32.20 43.14
C PHE A 52 2.02 -31.42 42.55
N HIS A 53 3.24 -31.94 42.71
CA HIS A 53 4.44 -31.38 42.10
C HIS A 53 4.39 -31.47 40.56
N ASP A 54 4.03 -32.63 40.02
CA ASP A 54 3.87 -32.86 38.58
C ASP A 54 2.77 -31.98 37.98
N LEU A 55 1.63 -31.86 38.67
CA LEU A 55 0.54 -31.00 38.25
C LEU A 55 0.98 -29.52 38.30
N HIS A 56 1.64 -29.11 39.36
CA HIS A 56 2.17 -27.75 39.48
C HIS A 56 3.21 -27.47 38.38
N GLN A 57 4.09 -28.42 38.06
CA GLN A 57 5.09 -28.29 37.00
C GLN A 57 4.43 -28.25 35.61
N SER A 58 3.40 -29.07 35.39
CA SER A 58 2.61 -29.08 34.15
C SER A 58 1.86 -27.76 33.94
N VAL A 59 1.19 -27.25 34.98
CA VAL A 59 0.50 -25.95 34.94
C VAL A 59 1.50 -24.81 34.75
N ASN A 60 2.64 -24.84 35.44
CA ASN A 60 3.69 -23.84 35.24
C ASN A 60 4.26 -23.88 33.82
N HIS A 61 4.46 -25.07 33.28
CA HIS A 61 4.94 -25.24 31.92
C HIS A 61 3.92 -24.71 30.91
N PHE A 62 2.64 -25.08 31.06
CA PHE A 62 1.57 -24.59 30.20
C PHE A 62 1.45 -23.06 30.28
N TYR A 63 1.44 -22.50 31.49
CA TYR A 63 1.40 -21.06 31.70
C TYR A 63 2.59 -20.35 31.04
N LYS A 64 3.82 -20.84 31.26
CA LYS A 64 5.03 -20.27 30.64
C LYS A 64 4.98 -20.35 29.11
N THR A 65 4.58 -21.49 28.56
CA THR A 65 4.46 -21.69 27.11
C THR A 65 3.42 -20.75 26.52
N SER A 66 2.22 -20.65 27.11
CA SER A 66 1.18 -19.74 26.63
C SER A 66 1.58 -18.26 26.72
N VAL A 67 2.24 -17.86 27.81
CA VAL A 67 2.75 -16.48 27.95
C VAL A 67 3.83 -16.19 26.90
N LEU A 68 4.75 -17.12 26.67
CA LEU A 68 5.80 -16.98 25.65
C LEU A 68 5.21 -16.92 24.24
N GLU A 69 4.22 -17.74 23.91
CA GLU A 69 3.53 -17.70 22.63
C GLU A 69 2.80 -16.36 22.43
N TYR A 70 2.09 -15.88 23.46
CA TYR A 70 1.43 -14.57 23.41
C TYR A 70 2.44 -13.43 23.22
N GLN A 71 3.57 -13.47 23.94
CA GLN A 71 4.64 -12.49 23.77
C GLN A 71 5.23 -12.57 22.37
N ASN A 72 5.53 -13.76 21.86
CA ASN A 72 6.07 -13.96 20.52
C ASN A 72 5.13 -13.45 19.43
N LEU A 73 3.82 -13.72 19.52
CA LEU A 73 2.82 -13.18 18.59
C LEU A 73 2.76 -11.65 18.67
N THR A 74 2.80 -11.10 19.88
CA THR A 74 2.78 -9.65 20.09
C THR A 74 4.04 -8.99 19.51
N HIS A 75 5.22 -9.59 19.71
CA HIS A 75 6.48 -9.12 19.16
C HIS A 75 6.53 -9.27 17.63
N ALA A 76 6.03 -10.38 17.09
CA ALA A 76 5.92 -10.59 15.65
C ALA A 76 4.99 -9.55 15.00
N ALA A 77 3.82 -9.30 15.58
CA ALA A 77 2.88 -8.29 15.09
C ALA A 77 3.49 -6.87 15.16
N LYS A 78 4.16 -6.53 16.27
CA LYS A 78 4.87 -5.24 16.40
C LYS A 78 5.98 -5.10 15.36
N ASN A 79 6.75 -6.15 15.12
CA ASN A 79 7.82 -6.15 14.13
C ASN A 79 7.26 -6.03 12.71
N GLU A 80 6.16 -6.70 12.40
CA GLU A 80 5.51 -6.59 11.09
C GLU A 80 4.98 -5.18 10.85
N ILE A 81 4.27 -4.60 11.83
CA ILE A 81 3.79 -3.21 11.76
C ILE A 81 4.96 -2.24 11.59
N GLN A 82 6.05 -2.43 12.34
CA GLN A 82 7.22 -1.56 12.24
C GLN A 82 7.93 -1.72 10.88
N ASN A 83 8.02 -2.94 10.35
CA ASN A 83 8.58 -3.19 9.02
C ASN A 83 7.73 -2.54 7.93
N SER A 84 6.40 -2.67 7.99
CA SER A 84 5.50 -1.99 7.05
C SER A 84 5.65 -0.47 7.15
N LYS A 85 5.76 0.07 8.36
CA LYS A 85 5.99 1.50 8.56
C LYS A 85 7.32 1.96 7.97
N ASN A 86 8.40 1.22 8.22
CA ASN A 86 9.73 1.53 7.67
C ASN A 86 9.70 1.48 6.14
N TYR A 87 9.12 0.43 5.56
CA TYR A 87 8.95 0.29 4.12
C TYR A 87 8.16 1.45 3.52
N LEU A 88 7.07 1.88 4.16
CA LEU A 88 6.29 3.03 3.69
C LEU A 88 7.11 4.33 3.79
N ASN A 89 7.86 4.51 4.86
CA ASN A 89 8.69 5.70 5.05
C ASN A 89 9.77 5.80 3.98
N GLU A 90 10.49 4.72 3.73
CA GLU A 90 11.57 4.65 2.76
C GLU A 90 11.09 4.88 1.33
N ASN A 91 9.97 4.26 0.93
CA ASN A 91 9.48 4.34 -0.45
C ASN A 91 8.65 5.59 -0.72
N PHE A 92 7.84 6.05 0.23
CA PHE A 92 6.85 7.12 0.00
C PHE A 92 7.18 8.44 0.68
N VAL A 93 7.81 8.44 1.85
CA VAL A 93 7.97 9.65 2.69
C VAL A 93 9.31 10.34 2.48
N VAL A 94 10.40 9.58 2.36
CA VAL A 94 11.76 10.15 2.18
C VAL A 94 11.82 10.95 0.88
N GLY A 95 12.02 12.27 0.98
CA GLY A 95 12.05 13.19 -0.17
C GLY A 95 10.68 13.67 -0.66
N ASN A 96 9.60 13.40 0.09
CA ASN A 96 8.26 13.88 -0.23
C ASN A 96 7.45 14.31 1.01
N GLU A 97 8.12 14.82 2.03
CA GLU A 97 7.49 15.12 3.33
C GLU A 97 6.33 16.12 3.24
N TYR A 98 6.44 17.09 2.33
CA TYR A 98 5.42 18.11 2.12
C TYR A 98 4.12 17.51 1.56
N GLU A 99 4.17 16.69 0.51
CA GLU A 99 2.96 16.03 0.01
C GLU A 99 2.39 15.06 1.04
N MET A 100 3.24 14.34 1.78
CA MET A 100 2.81 13.39 2.80
C MET A 100 2.10 14.03 3.99
N LYS A 101 2.63 15.14 4.49
CA LYS A 101 2.08 15.81 5.68
C LYS A 101 0.87 16.67 5.33
N GLU A 102 0.88 17.37 4.20
CA GLU A 102 -0.14 18.38 3.90
C GLU A 102 -1.14 17.96 2.82
N LYS A 103 -0.71 17.19 1.81
CA LYS A 103 -1.52 16.95 0.60
C LYS A 103 -2.11 15.56 0.49
N LEU A 104 -1.56 14.56 1.17
CA LEU A 104 -2.00 13.18 1.05
C LEU A 104 -3.45 12.98 1.51
N VAL A 105 -3.78 13.51 2.69
CA VAL A 105 -5.13 13.36 3.23
C VAL A 105 -6.14 14.09 2.32
N PRO A 106 -5.94 15.37 1.95
CA PRO A 106 -6.80 16.04 0.97
C PRO A 106 -6.87 15.32 -0.38
N SER A 107 -5.75 14.81 -0.90
CA SER A 107 -5.73 14.15 -2.21
C SER A 107 -6.53 12.86 -2.23
N VAL A 108 -6.53 12.10 -1.13
CA VAL A 108 -7.41 10.92 -0.97
C VAL A 108 -8.89 11.33 -0.94
N PHE A 109 -9.24 12.42 -0.26
CA PHE A 109 -10.62 12.91 -0.29
C PHE A 109 -11.04 13.39 -1.69
N TYR A 110 -10.18 14.14 -2.37
CA TYR A 110 -10.45 14.58 -3.74
C TYR A 110 -10.53 13.40 -4.72
N SER A 111 -9.73 12.35 -4.53
CA SER A 111 -9.81 11.15 -5.36
C SER A 111 -11.09 10.36 -5.16
N LEU A 112 -11.58 10.29 -3.93
CA LEU A 112 -12.91 9.73 -3.64
C LEU A 112 -14.03 10.56 -4.27
N ILE A 113 -13.96 11.89 -4.15
CA ILE A 113 -14.92 12.79 -4.81
C ILE A 113 -14.88 12.59 -6.33
N GLY A 114 -13.68 12.53 -6.92
CA GLY A 114 -13.49 12.26 -8.34
C GLY A 114 -14.10 10.91 -8.75
N PHE A 115 -13.84 9.85 -7.98
CA PHE A 115 -14.42 8.53 -8.22
C PHE A 115 -15.95 8.55 -8.21
N TYR A 116 -16.57 9.11 -7.17
CA TYR A 116 -18.03 9.19 -7.08
C TYR A 116 -18.64 10.08 -8.16
N THR A 117 -17.96 11.19 -8.50
CA THR A 117 -18.36 12.05 -9.64
C THR A 117 -18.34 11.24 -10.94
N GLY A 118 -17.30 10.44 -11.18
CA GLY A 118 -17.24 9.54 -12.32
C GLY A 118 -18.36 8.50 -12.32
N ARG A 119 -18.74 7.96 -11.15
CA ARG A 119 -19.88 7.01 -11.03
C ARG A 119 -21.21 7.68 -11.37
N ILE A 120 -21.41 8.92 -10.91
CA ILE A 120 -22.61 9.72 -11.22
C ILE A 120 -22.66 10.00 -12.73
N VAL A 121 -21.54 10.41 -13.32
CA VAL A 121 -21.40 10.74 -14.74
C VAL A 121 -21.53 9.51 -15.65
N THR A 122 -21.18 8.31 -15.20
CA THR A 122 -21.29 7.09 -16.03
C THR A 122 -22.60 6.33 -15.85
N ASN A 123 -23.47 6.75 -14.91
CA ASN A 123 -24.75 6.11 -14.69
C ASN A 123 -25.77 6.53 -15.77
N PRO A 124 -26.25 5.62 -16.63
CA PRO A 124 -27.21 5.95 -17.69
C PRO A 124 -28.54 6.50 -17.16
N HIS A 125 -28.93 6.15 -15.93
CA HIS A 125 -30.16 6.63 -15.32
C HIS A 125 -30.13 8.14 -15.09
N ASN A 126 -28.95 8.70 -14.82
CA ASN A 126 -28.76 10.14 -14.60
C ASN A 126 -28.85 10.96 -15.90
N TRP A 127 -28.64 10.33 -17.06
CA TRP A 127 -28.70 10.99 -18.38
C TRP A 127 -30.07 10.90 -19.05
N ASN A 128 -31.01 10.15 -18.47
CA ASN A 128 -32.35 10.00 -19.04
C ASN A 128 -33.22 11.26 -18.91
N SER A 129 -32.85 12.22 -18.06
CA SER A 129 -33.70 13.40 -17.77
C SER A 129 -33.11 14.76 -18.18
N VAL A 130 -31.79 14.90 -18.39
CA VAL A 130 -31.19 16.24 -18.52
C VAL A 130 -30.08 16.28 -19.60
N ILE A 131 -30.38 16.96 -20.71
CA ILE A 131 -29.48 17.61 -21.68
C ILE A 131 -28.76 16.74 -22.73
N PHE A 132 -28.35 15.50 -22.46
CA PHE A 132 -27.78 14.61 -23.49
C PHE A 132 -28.41 13.23 -23.39
N GLY A 133 -29.54 13.04 -24.09
CA GLY A 133 -30.22 11.75 -24.09
C GLY A 133 -29.27 10.60 -24.43
N THR A 134 -29.50 9.43 -23.83
CA THR A 134 -28.77 8.16 -24.03
C THR A 134 -28.65 7.71 -25.51
N LYS A 135 -29.30 8.44 -26.43
CA LYS A 135 -29.18 8.30 -27.88
C LYS A 135 -27.89 8.91 -28.47
N SER A 136 -27.22 9.83 -27.77
CA SER A 136 -25.95 10.41 -28.22
C SER A 136 -24.81 9.38 -28.17
N LEU A 137 -23.93 9.37 -29.18
CA LEU A 137 -22.75 8.49 -29.25
C LEU A 137 -21.85 8.66 -28.02
N LEU A 138 -21.65 9.90 -27.57
CA LEU A 138 -20.92 10.21 -26.34
C LEU A 138 -21.59 9.59 -25.11
N GLY A 139 -22.91 9.70 -25.00
CA GLY A 139 -23.68 9.06 -23.92
C GLY A 139 -23.56 7.54 -23.93
N LYS A 140 -23.54 6.91 -25.11
CA LYS A 140 -23.32 5.45 -25.21
C LYS A 140 -21.91 5.04 -24.81
N ILE A 141 -20.90 5.84 -25.15
CA ILE A 141 -19.50 5.58 -24.80
C ILE A 141 -19.28 5.74 -23.29
N THR A 142 -19.74 6.85 -22.71
CA THR A 142 -19.55 7.18 -21.29
C THR A 142 -20.43 6.37 -20.34
N THR A 143 -21.56 5.84 -20.82
CA THR A 143 -22.43 4.96 -20.01
C THR A 143 -22.24 3.48 -20.34
N SER A 144 -21.28 3.13 -21.19
CA SER A 144 -20.93 1.74 -21.47
C SER A 144 -20.44 1.02 -20.20
N LEU A 145 -20.65 -0.30 -20.11
CA LEU A 145 -20.14 -1.15 -19.03
C LEU A 145 -18.65 -0.95 -18.72
N PRO A 146 -17.73 -0.94 -19.71
CA PRO A 146 -16.32 -0.68 -19.45
C PRO A 146 -16.09 0.74 -18.94
N SER A 147 -16.79 1.75 -19.46
CA SER A 147 -16.66 3.13 -18.97
C SER A 147 -17.13 3.28 -17.51
N ARG A 148 -18.21 2.60 -17.11
CA ARG A 148 -18.70 2.61 -15.71
C ARG A 148 -17.71 2.04 -14.68
N LEU A 149 -16.77 1.23 -15.13
CA LEU A 149 -15.71 0.69 -14.29
C LEU A 149 -14.45 1.57 -14.38
N LEU A 150 -14.01 1.86 -15.61
CA LEU A 150 -12.73 2.52 -15.86
C LEU A 150 -12.77 4.02 -15.60
N PHE A 151 -13.84 4.71 -15.98
CA PHE A 151 -13.91 6.17 -15.90
C PHE A 151 -13.90 6.68 -14.45
N PRO A 152 -14.64 6.11 -13.50
CA PRO A 152 -14.53 6.49 -12.09
C PRO A 152 -13.11 6.30 -11.53
N ILE A 153 -12.49 5.16 -11.85
CA ILE A 153 -11.13 4.84 -11.39
C ILE A 153 -10.14 5.82 -12.00
N ALA A 154 -10.26 6.09 -13.30
CA ALA A 154 -9.41 7.05 -14.01
C ALA A 154 -9.57 8.47 -13.46
N LEU A 155 -10.80 8.92 -13.17
CA LEU A 155 -11.04 10.25 -12.62
C LEU A 155 -10.44 10.38 -11.21
N GLY A 156 -10.63 9.37 -10.36
CA GLY A 156 -10.03 9.33 -9.03
C GLY A 156 -8.50 9.33 -9.09
N ALA A 157 -7.91 8.46 -9.93
CA ALA A 157 -6.47 8.41 -10.15
C ALA A 157 -5.91 9.75 -10.67
N TYR A 158 -6.59 10.37 -11.63
CA TYR A 158 -6.20 11.66 -12.19
C TYR A 158 -6.22 12.78 -11.14
N THR A 159 -7.28 12.85 -10.32
CA THR A 159 -7.34 13.83 -9.22
C THR A 159 -6.26 13.58 -8.17
N PHE A 160 -5.90 12.32 -7.89
CA PHE A 160 -4.83 11.99 -6.97
C PHE A 160 -3.45 12.36 -7.55
N GLU A 161 -3.20 12.06 -8.82
CA GLU A 161 -1.98 12.43 -9.54
C GLU A 161 -1.75 13.95 -9.54
N ASN A 162 -2.81 14.74 -9.80
CA ASN A 162 -2.70 16.20 -9.80
C ASN A 162 -2.39 16.79 -8.42
N GLN A 163 -2.90 16.18 -7.35
CA GLN A 163 -2.73 16.71 -6.00
C GLN A 163 -1.43 16.23 -5.34
N THR A 164 -1.01 15.00 -5.62
CA THR A 164 0.19 14.37 -5.05
C THR A 164 0.99 13.63 -6.14
N PRO A 165 1.61 14.37 -7.09
CA PRO A 165 2.28 13.79 -8.25
C PRO A 165 3.49 12.94 -7.87
N ILE A 166 4.30 13.38 -6.89
CA ILE A 166 5.51 12.64 -6.48
C ILE A 166 5.09 11.33 -5.81
N THR A 167 4.06 11.38 -4.97
CA THR A 167 3.49 10.19 -4.33
C THR A 167 2.95 9.21 -5.36
N TYR A 168 2.17 9.71 -6.32
CA TYR A 168 1.56 8.87 -7.36
C TYR A 168 2.61 8.15 -8.21
N GLN A 169 3.70 8.84 -8.58
CA GLN A 169 4.81 8.23 -9.31
C GLN A 169 5.49 7.10 -8.51
N ARG A 170 5.69 7.32 -7.21
CA ARG A 170 6.27 6.30 -6.31
C ARG A 170 5.35 5.10 -6.13
N VAL A 171 4.04 5.32 -6.00
CA VAL A 171 3.04 4.22 -5.97
C VAL A 171 3.10 3.44 -7.27
N GLY A 172 3.11 4.12 -8.41
CA GLY A 172 3.26 3.47 -9.71
C GLY A 172 4.56 2.67 -9.84
N ALA A 173 5.67 3.17 -9.32
CA ALA A 173 6.96 2.48 -9.34
C ALA A 173 6.96 1.22 -8.46
N VAL A 174 6.42 1.32 -7.24
CA VAL A 174 6.27 0.17 -6.32
C VAL A 174 5.34 -0.88 -6.93
N VAL A 175 4.18 -0.48 -7.45
CA VAL A 175 3.26 -1.42 -8.11
C VAL A 175 3.92 -2.11 -9.29
N LYS A 176 4.67 -1.38 -10.12
CA LYS A 176 5.43 -1.97 -11.23
C LYS A 176 6.45 -3.00 -10.75
N HIS A 177 7.23 -2.69 -9.72
CA HIS A 177 8.34 -3.54 -9.29
C HIS A 177 7.90 -4.74 -8.43
N ASP A 178 6.93 -4.52 -7.53
CA ASP A 178 6.59 -5.49 -6.48
C ASP A 178 5.35 -6.32 -6.82
N VAL A 179 4.48 -5.85 -7.73
CA VAL A 179 3.20 -6.52 -8.04
C VAL A 179 3.17 -7.06 -9.47
N LEU A 180 3.72 -6.34 -10.44
CA LEU A 180 3.68 -6.77 -11.84
C LEU A 180 4.85 -7.70 -12.21
N HIS A 181 4.54 -8.72 -13.00
CA HIS A 181 5.57 -9.55 -13.64
C HIS A 181 6.32 -8.75 -14.72
N LYS A 182 7.60 -9.06 -14.91
CA LYS A 182 8.50 -8.35 -15.85
C LYS A 182 7.92 -8.23 -17.26
N ASP A 183 7.29 -9.28 -17.76
CA ASP A 183 6.67 -9.31 -19.09
C ASP A 183 5.53 -8.28 -19.23
N THR A 184 4.80 -8.01 -18.14
CA THR A 184 3.72 -7.01 -18.14
C THR A 184 4.26 -5.58 -18.06
N ILE A 185 5.39 -5.38 -17.39
CA ILE A 185 6.06 -4.06 -17.32
C ILE A 185 6.53 -3.63 -18.71
N GLU A 186 7.12 -4.56 -19.47
CA GLU A 186 7.60 -4.31 -20.83
C GLU A 186 6.46 -3.90 -21.77
N ILE A 187 5.32 -4.60 -21.72
CA ILE A 187 4.13 -4.27 -22.51
C ILE A 187 3.59 -2.88 -22.13
N ILE A 188 3.56 -2.53 -20.84
CA ILE A 188 3.09 -1.23 -20.38
C ILE A 188 4.01 -0.10 -20.87
N ASP A 189 5.33 -0.31 -20.83
CA ASP A 189 6.28 0.72 -21.25
C ASP A 189 6.29 0.91 -22.77
N ILE A 190 6.14 -0.16 -23.55
CA ILE A 190 5.88 -0.06 -25.00
C ILE A 190 4.59 0.74 -25.26
N GLY A 191 3.51 0.42 -24.54
CA GLY A 191 2.24 1.13 -24.66
C GLY A 191 2.36 2.63 -24.33
N LYS A 192 3.12 2.98 -23.29
CA LYS A 192 3.39 4.39 -22.94
C LYS A 192 4.16 5.11 -24.05
N GLN A 193 5.15 4.45 -24.64
CA GLN A 193 5.94 5.03 -25.73
C GLN A 193 5.07 5.32 -26.96
N GLU A 194 4.14 4.42 -27.31
CA GLU A 194 3.22 4.63 -28.43
C GLU A 194 2.20 5.74 -28.17
N VAL A 195 1.69 5.86 -26.93
CA VAL A 195 0.83 6.98 -26.54
C VAL A 195 1.55 8.31 -26.65
N GLU A 196 2.81 8.37 -26.21
CA GLU A 196 3.60 9.61 -26.28
C GLU A 196 3.96 10.00 -27.72
N LYS A 197 4.27 9.02 -28.58
CA LYS A 197 4.42 9.25 -30.03
C LYS A 197 3.13 9.81 -30.63
N THR A 198 2.00 9.19 -30.31
CA THR A 198 0.69 9.63 -30.80
C THR A 198 0.37 11.04 -30.34
N ARG A 199 0.63 11.37 -29.07
CA ARG A 199 0.46 12.72 -28.53
C ARG A 199 1.32 13.75 -29.28
N LYS A 200 2.59 13.44 -29.55
CA LYS A 200 3.47 14.32 -30.34
C LYS A 200 2.93 14.56 -31.74
N LEU A 201 2.50 13.51 -32.43
CA LEU A 201 1.88 13.63 -33.75
C LEU A 201 0.63 14.53 -33.73
N PHE A 202 -0.22 14.43 -32.69
CA PHE A 202 -1.37 15.31 -32.54
C PHE A 202 -0.98 16.77 -32.27
N ASN A 203 0.05 17.00 -31.47
CA ASN A 203 0.56 18.34 -31.23
C ASN A 203 1.14 18.96 -32.50
N ASP A 204 1.96 18.20 -33.24
CA ASP A 204 2.54 18.64 -34.52
C ASP A 204 1.46 18.91 -35.58
N LEU A 205 0.41 18.08 -35.61
CA LEU A 205 -0.75 18.29 -36.46
C LEU A 205 -1.49 19.58 -36.08
N SER A 206 -1.71 19.80 -34.78
CA SER A 206 -2.34 21.02 -34.27
C SER A 206 -1.55 22.26 -34.66
N GLU A 207 -0.23 22.23 -34.51
CA GLU A 207 0.67 23.32 -34.90
C GLU A 207 0.64 23.57 -36.42
N THR A 208 0.63 22.49 -37.22
CA THR A 208 0.54 22.58 -38.68
C THR A 208 -0.79 23.19 -39.14
N ILE A 209 -1.90 22.81 -38.49
CA ILE A 209 -3.22 23.38 -38.76
C ILE A 209 -3.21 24.88 -38.45
N ASP A 210 -2.69 25.29 -37.29
CA ASP A 210 -2.61 26.70 -36.90
C ASP A 210 -1.78 27.53 -37.88
N LEU A 211 -0.59 27.03 -38.25
CA LEU A 211 0.28 27.70 -39.24
C LEU A 211 -0.39 27.81 -40.61
N THR A 212 -1.15 26.78 -41.01
CA THR A 212 -1.88 26.79 -42.28
C THR A 212 -3.03 27.80 -42.25
N LEU A 213 -3.77 27.85 -41.14
CA LEU A 213 -4.86 28.81 -40.92
C LEU A 213 -4.32 30.24 -40.96
N GLN A 214 -3.20 30.52 -40.27
CA GLN A 214 -2.55 31.82 -40.29
C GLN A 214 -2.09 32.22 -41.71
N LYS A 215 -1.49 31.29 -42.46
CA LYS A 215 -1.08 31.53 -43.87
C LYS A 215 -2.27 31.84 -44.78
N GLN A 216 -3.38 31.11 -44.63
CA GLN A 216 -4.58 31.35 -45.44
C GLN A 216 -5.24 32.70 -45.11
N ILE A 217 -5.32 33.05 -43.83
CA ILE A 217 -5.79 34.38 -43.40
C ILE A 217 -4.91 35.49 -43.98
N HIS A 218 -3.59 35.32 -43.97
CA HIS A 218 -2.66 36.29 -44.54
C HIS A 218 -2.86 36.46 -46.06
N ARG A 219 -3.01 35.35 -46.80
CA ARG A 219 -3.28 35.39 -48.25
C ARG A 219 -4.60 36.05 -48.58
N LEU A 220 -5.66 35.77 -47.82
CA LEU A 220 -6.96 36.42 -47.99
C LEU A 220 -6.86 37.92 -47.73
N ARG A 221 -6.09 38.34 -46.71
CA ARG A 221 -5.84 39.75 -46.43
C ARG A 221 -5.09 40.44 -47.58
N GLN A 222 -4.04 39.81 -48.11
CA GLN A 222 -3.30 40.35 -49.26
C GLN A 222 -4.19 40.45 -50.50
N TYR A 223 -4.94 39.40 -50.81
CA TYR A 223 -5.89 39.41 -51.93
C TYR A 223 -6.94 40.50 -51.79
N ALA A 224 -7.49 40.72 -50.59
CA ALA A 224 -8.44 41.80 -50.35
C ALA A 224 -7.82 43.19 -50.55
N VAL A 225 -6.54 43.38 -50.18
CA VAL A 225 -5.81 44.63 -50.44
C VAL A 225 -5.53 44.83 -51.92
N ASP A 226 -5.10 43.78 -52.63
CA ASP A 226 -4.71 43.86 -54.05
C ASP A 226 -5.92 43.96 -55.00
N THR A 227 -7.07 43.42 -54.60
CA THR A 227 -8.28 43.36 -55.44
C THR A 227 -9.21 44.57 -55.23
N TRP A 228 -9.06 45.31 -54.13
CA TRP A 228 -9.91 46.49 -53.87
C TRP A 228 -9.33 47.72 -54.57
N PRO A 229 -10.04 48.33 -55.54
CA PRO A 229 -9.58 49.53 -56.19
C PRO A 229 -9.86 50.72 -55.26
N PHE A 230 -8.79 51.29 -54.72
CA PHE A 230 -8.76 52.70 -54.35
C PHE A 230 -7.70 53.39 -55.21
#